data_AF-A0A6C0I7W1-F1
#
_entry.id   AF-A0A6C0I7W1-F1
#
_cell.length_a   1.000
_cell.length_b   1.000
_cell.length_c   1.000
_cell.angle_alpha   90.00
_cell.angle_beta   90.00
_cell.angle_gamma   90.00
#
_symmetry.space_group_name_H-M   'P 1'
#
loop_
_entity.id
_entity.type
_entity.pdbx_description
1 polymer ?
#
loop_
_entity_poly.entity_id
_entity_poly.type
_entity_poly.pdbx_seq_one_letter_code
_entity_poly.pdbx_strand_id
1 'polypeptide(L)'
;MLTLADIKDKSYINVLNNIIKEIIKTTGYCTLELLITQIHALCQELADFTNTNMEKFKITKVTDKGLVGKIVEFKLFGNLPNNDSCPDMLYGDIKTTHFKCLNTKTNKSYNAKERLTLTNFGDPSKQSNIDTIADKNCLQETKFYDKINNGIIVIFQDEDNTAFSTVESYYSKKILGIVLYNLDEVFEKQPEVAKIFQEDFNKIKSCILAHNVSQSGQTYLHIHPHGSKGSNTRAFGFKNKFLTKLVSIYLDLPLQVKGRSDYIEFL
;
A
#
# COMPACT_ATOMS: atom_id res chain seq x y z
N MET A 1 14.34 -1.80 -24.13
CA MET A 1 14.64 -2.89 -23.19
C MET A 1 14.89 -2.23 -21.85
N LEU A 2 14.29 -2.73 -20.77
CA LEU A 2 14.46 -2.17 -19.42
C LEU A 2 15.70 -2.75 -18.76
N THR A 3 16.35 -1.97 -17.92
CA THR A 3 17.49 -2.35 -17.08
C THR A 3 17.09 -2.32 -15.59
N LEU A 4 17.94 -2.87 -14.71
CA LEU A 4 17.74 -2.71 -13.26
C LEU A 4 17.77 -1.25 -12.81
N ALA A 5 18.52 -0.39 -13.51
CA ALA A 5 18.54 1.05 -13.23
C ALA A 5 17.18 1.69 -13.50
N ASP A 6 16.49 1.30 -14.59
CA ASP A 6 15.15 1.79 -14.91
C ASP A 6 14.14 1.40 -13.83
N ILE A 7 14.27 0.21 -13.23
CA ILE A 7 13.42 -0.24 -12.11
C ILE A 7 13.60 0.66 -10.88
N LYS A 8 14.77 1.25 -10.70
CA LYS A 8 15.05 2.17 -9.59
C LYS A 8 14.54 3.60 -9.85
N ASP A 9 14.07 3.90 -11.06
CA ASP A 9 13.44 5.18 -11.39
C ASP A 9 11.92 5.15 -11.18
N LYS A 10 11.36 6.27 -10.72
CA LYS A 10 9.92 6.38 -10.45
C LYS A 10 9.03 6.16 -11.69
N SER A 11 9.54 6.42 -12.89
CA SER A 11 8.82 6.20 -14.15
C SER A 11 8.50 4.73 -14.42
N TYR A 12 9.20 3.79 -13.76
CA TYR A 12 8.91 2.36 -13.82
C TYR A 12 7.45 2.03 -13.42
N ILE A 13 6.86 2.80 -12.52
CA ILE A 13 5.46 2.61 -12.11
C ILE A 13 4.49 2.86 -13.29
N ASN A 14 4.82 3.79 -14.19
CA ASN A 14 4.04 4.01 -15.41
C ASN A 14 4.15 2.81 -16.36
N VAL A 15 5.33 2.21 -16.45
CA VAL A 15 5.54 1.00 -17.26
C VAL A 15 4.70 -0.16 -16.73
N LEU A 16 4.73 -0.41 -15.43
CA LEU A 16 3.91 -1.45 -14.79
C LEU A 16 2.41 -1.23 -15.04
N ASN A 17 1.90 -0.01 -14.86
CA ASN A 17 0.50 0.30 -15.09
C ASN A 17 0.08 0.14 -16.56
N ASN A 18 0.95 0.51 -17.51
CA ASN A 18 0.67 0.31 -18.94
C ASN A 18 0.55 -1.19 -19.28
N ILE A 19 1.45 -2.02 -18.74
CA ILE A 19 1.39 -3.47 -18.93
C ILE A 19 0.12 -4.05 -18.29
N ILE A 20 -0.23 -3.64 -17.06
CA ILE A 20 -1.47 -4.07 -16.40
C ILE A 20 -2.69 -3.75 -17.27
N LYS A 21 -2.78 -2.52 -17.78
CA LYS A 21 -3.89 -2.07 -18.64
C LYS A 21 -3.99 -2.89 -19.92
N GLU A 22 -2.88 -3.13 -20.61
CA GLU A 22 -2.88 -3.91 -21.86
C GLU A 22 -3.21 -5.38 -21.63
N ILE A 23 -2.74 -5.98 -20.53
CA ILE A 23 -3.12 -7.34 -20.14
C ILE A 23 -4.63 -7.39 -19.87
N ILE A 24 -5.17 -6.51 -19.00
CA ILE A 24 -6.60 -6.48 -18.67
C ILE A 24 -7.46 -6.31 -19.93
N LYS A 25 -7.06 -5.42 -20.84
CA LYS A 25 -7.76 -5.20 -22.11
C LYS A 25 -7.79 -6.45 -23.00
N THR A 26 -6.75 -7.28 -22.95
CA THR A 26 -6.60 -8.46 -23.81
C THR A 26 -7.23 -9.71 -23.20
N THR A 27 -7.09 -9.92 -21.89
CA THR A 27 -7.47 -11.17 -21.20
C THR A 27 -8.64 -10.99 -20.23
N GLY A 28 -9.06 -9.76 -19.96
CA GLY A 28 -10.08 -9.39 -18.97
C GLY A 28 -9.58 -9.28 -17.52
N TYR A 29 -8.32 -9.67 -17.24
CA TYR A 29 -7.71 -9.55 -15.91
C TYR A 29 -6.18 -9.67 -15.98
N CYS A 30 -5.47 -9.03 -15.05
CA CYS A 30 -4.03 -9.20 -14.87
C CYS A 30 -3.74 -9.97 -13.58
N THR A 31 -3.00 -11.08 -13.64
CA THR A 31 -2.47 -11.76 -12.45
C THR A 31 -1.05 -11.30 -12.15
N LEU A 32 -0.60 -11.49 -10.91
CA LEU A 32 0.79 -11.23 -10.53
C LEU A 32 1.79 -12.01 -11.40
N GLU A 33 1.48 -13.28 -11.72
CA GLU A 33 2.29 -14.10 -12.63
C GLU A 33 2.43 -13.49 -14.03
N LEU A 34 1.32 -13.04 -14.63
CA LEU A 34 1.33 -12.44 -15.96
C LEU A 34 2.16 -11.15 -15.97
N LEU A 35 2.00 -10.30 -14.95
CA LEU A 35 2.79 -9.08 -14.82
C LEU A 35 4.28 -9.38 -14.67
N ILE A 36 4.65 -10.31 -13.77
CA ILE A 36 6.04 -10.73 -13.57
C ILE A 36 6.63 -11.25 -14.89
N THR A 37 5.91 -12.10 -15.60
CA THR A 37 6.36 -12.68 -16.88
C THR A 37 6.67 -11.59 -17.91
N GLN A 38 5.76 -10.62 -18.07
CA GLN A 38 5.95 -9.51 -19.02
C GLN A 38 7.14 -8.62 -18.62
N ILE A 39 7.27 -8.30 -17.33
CA ILE A 39 8.40 -7.48 -16.84
C ILE A 39 9.73 -8.20 -17.00
N HIS A 40 9.80 -9.50 -16.70
CA HIS A 40 11.03 -10.29 -16.83
C HIS A 40 11.45 -10.46 -18.28
N ALA A 41 10.48 -10.53 -19.21
CA ALA A 41 10.77 -10.50 -20.64
C ALA A 41 11.30 -9.13 -21.12
N LEU A 42 10.88 -8.03 -20.48
CA LEU A 42 11.36 -6.67 -20.81
C LEU A 42 12.67 -6.29 -20.11
N CYS A 43 12.94 -6.89 -18.95
CA CYS A 43 14.11 -6.66 -18.11
C CYS A 43 14.78 -8.00 -17.74
N GLN A 44 15.63 -8.49 -18.64
CA GLN A 44 16.34 -9.75 -18.42
C GLN A 44 17.24 -9.69 -17.17
N GLU A 45 17.83 -8.54 -16.86
CA GLU A 45 18.64 -8.34 -15.65
C GLU A 45 17.84 -8.60 -14.36
N LEU A 46 16.57 -8.18 -14.30
CA LEU A 46 15.70 -8.49 -13.16
C LEU A 46 15.36 -9.98 -13.12
N ALA A 47 15.07 -10.58 -14.28
CA ALA A 47 14.79 -12.01 -14.37
C ALA A 47 15.98 -12.83 -13.82
N ASP A 48 17.18 -12.54 -14.31
CA ASP A 48 18.43 -13.17 -13.90
C ASP A 48 18.70 -12.95 -12.41
N PHE A 49 18.56 -11.72 -11.92
CA PHE A 49 18.69 -11.41 -10.50
C PHE A 49 17.77 -12.27 -9.63
N THR A 50 16.49 -12.38 -10.01
CA THR A 50 15.53 -13.17 -9.21
C THR A 50 15.79 -14.67 -9.28
N ASN A 51 16.27 -15.18 -10.42
CA ASN A 51 16.64 -16.58 -10.59
C ASN A 51 17.87 -16.94 -9.76
N THR A 52 18.93 -16.14 -9.84
CA THR A 52 20.17 -16.32 -9.05
C THR A 52 19.91 -16.26 -7.55
N ASN A 53 18.96 -15.44 -7.10
CA ASN A 53 18.68 -15.25 -5.69
C ASN A 53 17.45 -16.03 -5.18
N MET A 54 16.88 -16.93 -5.98
CA MET A 54 15.68 -17.69 -5.61
C MET A 54 15.86 -18.48 -4.31
N GLU A 55 17.03 -19.09 -4.11
CA GLU A 55 17.33 -19.86 -2.89
C GLU A 55 17.36 -19.00 -1.61
N LYS A 56 17.65 -17.70 -1.77
CA LYS A 56 17.62 -16.72 -0.67
C LYS A 56 16.20 -16.23 -0.39
N PHE A 57 15.32 -16.29 -1.38
CA PHE A 57 13.90 -15.98 -1.26
C PHE A 57 13.15 -17.15 -0.58
N LYS A 58 13.46 -17.37 0.71
CA LYS A 58 12.88 -18.46 1.50
C LYS A 58 11.50 -18.10 2.03
N ILE A 59 10.47 -18.33 1.23
CA ILE A 59 9.10 -18.43 1.74
C ILE A 59 8.86 -19.87 2.17
N THR A 60 8.75 -20.09 3.47
CA THR A 60 8.59 -21.45 4.02
C THR A 60 7.15 -21.81 4.34
N LYS A 61 6.25 -20.82 4.47
CA LYS A 61 4.87 -21.04 4.90
C LYS A 61 3.91 -20.03 4.29
N VAL A 62 2.76 -20.53 3.85
CA VAL A 62 1.61 -19.74 3.35
C VAL A 62 1.01 -18.84 4.44
N THR A 63 1.26 -19.17 5.72
CA THR A 63 0.80 -18.38 6.87
C THR A 63 1.66 -17.14 7.16
N ASP A 64 2.71 -16.89 6.36
CA ASP A 64 3.56 -15.71 6.52
C ASP A 64 2.79 -14.42 6.21
N LYS A 65 2.61 -13.57 7.23
CA LYS A 65 1.92 -12.29 7.07
C LYS A 65 2.79 -11.38 6.21
N GLY A 66 2.24 -10.93 5.08
CA GLY A 66 2.96 -10.10 4.12
C GLY A 66 3.65 -10.86 2.99
N LEU A 67 3.36 -12.17 2.82
CA LEU A 67 3.85 -12.99 1.72
C LEU A 67 3.73 -12.31 0.34
N VAL A 68 2.54 -11.80 0.00
CA VAL A 68 2.34 -11.12 -1.29
C VAL A 68 3.23 -9.88 -1.45
N GLY A 69 3.47 -9.14 -0.36
CA GLY A 69 4.40 -8.00 -0.35
C GLY A 69 5.83 -8.42 -0.66
N LYS A 70 6.31 -9.48 -0.02
CA LYS A 70 7.64 -10.05 -0.28
C LYS A 70 7.81 -10.52 -1.72
N ILE A 71 6.78 -11.14 -2.31
CA ILE A 71 6.78 -11.54 -3.73
C ILE A 71 6.89 -10.30 -4.62
N VAL A 72 6.08 -9.27 -4.36
CA VAL A 72 6.10 -8.01 -5.13
C VAL A 72 7.48 -7.34 -5.04
N GLU A 73 8.01 -7.12 -3.84
CA GLU A 73 9.33 -6.52 -3.60
C GLU A 73 10.44 -7.27 -4.37
N PHE A 74 10.45 -8.59 -4.29
CA PHE A 74 11.49 -9.39 -4.94
C PHE A 74 11.31 -9.49 -6.45
N LYS A 75 10.12 -9.88 -6.91
CA LYS A 75 9.88 -10.25 -8.31
C LYS A 75 9.63 -9.06 -9.22
N LEU A 76 9.10 -7.95 -8.71
CA LEU A 76 8.82 -6.75 -9.51
C LEU A 76 9.84 -5.63 -9.28
N PHE A 77 10.50 -5.57 -8.13
CA PHE A 77 11.42 -4.46 -7.79
C PHE A 77 12.88 -4.89 -7.53
N GLY A 78 13.15 -6.20 -7.52
CA GLY A 78 14.51 -6.74 -7.32
C GLY A 78 15.04 -6.55 -5.89
N ASN A 79 14.15 -6.40 -4.89
CA ASN A 79 14.55 -6.20 -3.50
C ASN A 79 14.42 -7.52 -2.73
N LEU A 80 15.53 -7.98 -2.13
CA LEU A 80 15.52 -9.22 -1.35
C LEU A 80 14.89 -8.98 0.03
N PRO A 81 13.77 -9.65 0.36
CA PRO A 81 13.09 -9.41 1.61
C PRO A 81 13.92 -9.91 2.80
N ASN A 82 13.92 -9.14 3.89
CA ASN A 82 14.59 -9.42 5.18
C ASN A 82 16.14 -9.43 5.15
N ASN A 83 16.79 -9.08 4.03
CA ASN A 83 18.25 -8.91 3.96
C ASN A 83 18.67 -7.44 3.88
N ASP A 84 17.73 -6.53 3.70
CA ASP A 84 17.94 -5.09 3.75
C ASP A 84 17.08 -4.48 4.87
N SER A 85 17.66 -3.59 5.65
CA SER A 85 16.93 -2.77 6.63
C SER A 85 16.04 -1.71 5.97
N CYS A 86 16.23 -1.46 4.66
CA CYS A 86 15.46 -0.55 3.83
C CYS A 86 15.12 -1.21 2.48
N PRO A 87 14.25 -2.24 2.45
CA PRO A 87 13.87 -2.98 1.23
C PRO A 87 12.97 -2.16 0.28
N ASP A 88 12.75 -0.88 0.60
CA ASP A 88 11.88 0.04 -0.10
C ASP A 88 12.63 0.72 -1.25
N MET A 89 11.90 1.39 -2.14
CA MET A 89 12.51 2.12 -3.24
C MET A 89 12.95 3.51 -2.77
N LEU A 90 13.99 4.08 -3.41
CA LEU A 90 14.40 5.47 -3.13
C LEU A 90 13.26 6.49 -3.31
N TYR A 91 12.25 6.12 -4.10
CA TYR A 91 11.09 6.95 -4.39
C TYR A 91 9.81 6.51 -3.64
N GLY A 92 9.89 5.57 -2.70
CA GLY A 92 8.78 5.27 -1.79
C GLY A 92 8.73 3.84 -1.27
N ASP A 93 8.06 3.70 -0.11
CA ASP A 93 7.79 2.42 0.53
C ASP A 93 6.88 1.53 -0.31
N ILE A 94 7.24 0.26 -0.50
CA ILE A 94 6.38 -0.70 -1.20
C ILE A 94 5.36 -1.25 -0.20
N LYS A 95 4.08 -1.14 -0.56
CA LYS A 95 2.96 -1.66 0.21
C LYS A 95 1.99 -2.37 -0.72
N THR A 96 1.33 -3.39 -0.19
CA THR A 96 0.28 -4.12 -0.90
C THR A 96 -1.04 -3.96 -0.17
N THR A 97 -2.14 -3.93 -0.91
CA THR A 97 -3.48 -3.84 -0.35
C THR A 97 -4.49 -4.62 -1.18
N HIS A 98 -5.67 -4.88 -0.62
CA HIS A 98 -6.74 -5.60 -1.27
C HIS A 98 -7.98 -4.72 -1.40
N PHE A 99 -8.61 -4.76 -2.57
CA PHE A 99 -9.83 -4.05 -2.88
C PHE A 99 -10.95 -5.07 -3.10
N LYS A 100 -12.03 -4.94 -2.33
CA LYS A 100 -13.20 -5.80 -2.44
C LYS A 100 -14.13 -5.33 -3.55
N CYS A 101 -14.66 -6.27 -4.31
CA CYS A 101 -15.70 -6.01 -5.31
C CYS A 101 -17.03 -5.77 -4.59
N LEU A 102 -17.69 -4.65 -4.89
CA LEU A 102 -19.01 -4.30 -4.35
C LEU A 102 -20.15 -4.81 -5.22
N ASN A 103 -19.90 -5.03 -6.51
CA ASN A 103 -20.86 -5.56 -7.46
C ASN A 103 -20.28 -6.77 -8.19
N THR A 104 -20.54 -7.95 -7.63
CA THR A 104 -20.04 -9.22 -8.18
C THR A 104 -20.60 -9.57 -9.56
N LYS A 105 -21.67 -8.90 -10.01
CA LYS A 105 -22.24 -9.11 -11.35
C LYS A 105 -21.43 -8.40 -12.43
N THR A 106 -20.97 -7.18 -12.14
CA THR A 106 -20.18 -6.40 -13.11
C THR A 106 -18.68 -6.56 -12.90
N ASN A 107 -18.24 -6.90 -11.68
CA ASN A 107 -16.82 -6.93 -11.28
C ASN A 107 -16.08 -5.64 -11.65
N LYS A 108 -16.76 -4.50 -11.50
CA LYS A 108 -16.18 -3.19 -11.84
C LYS A 108 -16.06 -2.26 -10.66
N SER A 109 -16.95 -2.34 -9.68
CA SER A 109 -16.99 -1.39 -8.56
C SER A 109 -16.21 -1.93 -7.36
N TYR A 110 -15.18 -1.21 -6.92
CA TYR A 110 -14.25 -1.65 -5.89
C TYR A 110 -14.00 -0.59 -4.81
N ASN A 111 -13.71 -1.03 -3.59
CA ASN A 111 -13.10 -0.18 -2.57
C ASN A 111 -12.11 -0.94 -1.70
N ALA A 112 -11.24 -0.22 -1.01
CA ALA A 112 -10.26 -0.82 -0.12
C ALA A 112 -10.96 -1.70 0.94
N LYS A 113 -10.55 -2.96 1.04
CA LYS A 113 -11.11 -3.93 1.99
C LYS A 113 -10.71 -3.62 3.42
N GLU A 114 -9.48 -3.19 3.62
CA GLU A 114 -8.90 -2.89 4.92
C GLU A 114 -8.06 -1.60 4.90
N ARG A 115 -7.64 -1.20 6.11
CA ARG A 115 -6.73 -0.07 6.30
C ARG A 115 -5.35 -0.42 5.75
N LEU A 116 -4.58 0.59 5.37
CA LEU A 116 -3.16 0.42 5.06
C LEU A 116 -2.32 0.86 6.25
N THR A 117 -1.54 -0.05 6.84
CA THR A 117 -0.56 0.31 7.88
C THR A 117 0.66 0.95 7.22
N LEU A 118 1.11 2.09 7.74
CA LEU A 118 2.20 2.88 7.15
C LEU A 118 3.48 2.72 7.96
N THR A 119 3.45 3.15 9.22
CA THR A 119 4.63 3.16 10.07
C THR A 119 4.27 2.98 11.54
N ASN A 120 5.17 2.37 12.29
CA ASN A 120 5.01 2.10 13.70
C ASN A 120 5.17 3.40 14.52
N PHE A 121 4.20 3.68 15.40
CA PHE A 121 4.30 4.78 16.36
C PHE A 121 5.00 4.34 17.66
N GLY A 122 4.86 3.06 18.02
CA GLY A 122 5.28 2.53 19.32
C GLY A 122 4.15 2.52 20.34
N ASP A 123 4.51 2.33 21.61
CA ASP A 123 3.57 2.38 22.74
C ASP A 123 3.24 3.83 23.12
N PRO A 124 1.99 4.29 22.99
CA PRO A 124 1.59 5.66 23.25
C PRO A 124 1.57 6.05 24.73
N SER A 125 1.78 5.10 25.65
CA SER A 125 1.97 5.39 27.06
C SER A 125 3.40 5.81 27.41
N LYS A 126 4.37 5.59 26.51
CA LYS A 126 5.77 5.93 26.75
C LYS A 126 6.06 7.38 26.40
N GLN A 127 6.66 8.11 27.34
CA GLN A 127 7.02 9.52 27.17
C GLN A 127 7.85 9.77 25.91
N SER A 128 8.84 8.91 25.64
CA SER A 128 9.69 9.01 24.45
C SER A 128 8.94 8.95 23.12
N ASN A 129 7.75 8.32 23.08
CA ASN A 129 6.89 8.34 21.89
C ASN A 129 5.96 9.56 21.89
N ILE A 130 5.47 9.98 23.06
CA ILE A 130 4.66 11.20 23.20
C ILE A 130 5.45 12.42 22.70
N ASP A 131 6.73 12.52 23.08
CA ASP A 131 7.62 13.61 22.71
C ASP A 131 7.81 13.74 21.18
N THR A 132 7.53 12.68 20.41
CA THR A 132 7.64 12.71 18.94
C THR A 132 6.53 13.51 18.25
N ILE A 133 5.45 13.84 18.97
CA ILE A 133 4.29 14.55 18.43
C ILE A 133 3.79 15.70 19.32
N ALA A 134 4.20 15.76 20.59
CA ALA A 134 3.62 16.67 21.58
C ALA A 134 3.77 18.15 21.20
N ASP A 135 4.90 18.53 20.63
CA ASP A 135 5.22 19.89 20.20
C ASP A 135 4.90 20.17 18.72
N LYS A 136 4.43 19.16 17.96
CA LYS A 136 4.22 19.27 16.51
C LYS A 136 2.83 19.80 16.17
N ASN A 137 2.75 20.76 15.27
CA ASN A 137 1.49 21.37 14.83
C ASN A 137 0.79 20.53 13.77
N CYS A 138 1.55 19.82 12.94
CA CYS A 138 1.02 18.99 11.87
C CYS A 138 1.81 17.68 11.74
N LEU A 139 1.28 16.75 10.94
CA LEU A 139 1.94 15.47 10.71
C LEU A 139 3.32 15.66 10.05
N GLN A 140 3.44 16.66 9.16
CA GLN A 140 4.63 16.99 8.39
C GLN A 140 5.84 17.36 9.26
N GLU A 141 5.61 17.87 10.45
CA GLU A 141 6.68 18.19 11.40
C GLU A 141 7.15 16.98 12.23
N THR A 142 6.52 15.81 12.05
CA THR A 142 6.87 14.59 12.78
C THR A 142 7.87 13.75 12.00
N LYS A 143 8.72 13.00 12.71
CA LYS A 143 9.65 12.02 12.11
C LYS A 143 8.96 10.91 11.30
N PHE A 144 7.64 10.77 11.42
CA PHE A 144 6.87 9.74 10.73
C PHE A 144 6.52 10.15 9.30
N TYR A 145 6.52 11.47 9.00
CA TYR A 145 6.01 11.97 7.74
C TYR A 145 6.82 11.48 6.55
N ASP A 146 8.14 11.38 6.65
CA ASP A 146 8.99 10.88 5.56
C ASP A 146 8.53 9.51 5.04
N LYS A 147 8.11 8.63 5.97
CA LYS A 147 7.57 7.30 5.64
C LYS A 147 6.11 7.30 5.20
N ILE A 148 5.34 8.33 5.55
CA ILE A 148 3.92 8.45 5.23
C ILE A 148 3.69 9.22 3.93
N ASN A 149 4.60 10.13 3.57
CA ASN A 149 4.42 11.07 2.47
C ASN A 149 4.47 10.39 1.11
N ASN A 150 5.39 9.44 0.92
CA ASN A 150 5.61 8.80 -0.38
C ASN A 150 5.53 7.27 -0.26
N GLY A 151 4.91 6.64 -1.26
CA GLY A 151 4.88 5.18 -1.31
C GLY A 151 4.31 4.61 -2.60
N ILE A 152 4.58 3.33 -2.80
CA ILE A 152 4.09 2.51 -3.89
C ILE A 152 3.01 1.57 -3.32
N ILE A 153 1.80 1.64 -3.84
CA ILE A 153 0.68 0.79 -3.44
C ILE A 153 0.32 -0.13 -4.59
N VAL A 154 0.59 -1.42 -4.44
CA VAL A 154 0.12 -2.46 -5.37
C VAL A 154 -1.25 -2.94 -4.92
N ILE A 155 -2.23 -2.82 -5.80
CA ILE A 155 -3.64 -3.02 -5.50
C ILE A 155 -4.06 -4.38 -6.06
N PHE A 156 -4.38 -5.31 -5.17
CA PHE A 156 -4.93 -6.60 -5.53
C PHE A 156 -6.45 -6.59 -5.44
N GLN A 157 -7.10 -7.35 -6.31
CA GLN A 157 -8.48 -7.73 -6.09
C GLN A 157 -8.56 -8.68 -4.90
N ASP A 158 -9.50 -8.41 -4.01
CA ASP A 158 -9.88 -9.36 -2.99
C ASP A 158 -10.78 -10.45 -3.57
N GLU A 159 -10.43 -11.71 -3.29
CA GLU A 159 -11.13 -12.89 -3.77
C GLU A 159 -11.66 -13.66 -2.56
N ASP A 160 -12.70 -13.11 -1.91
CA ASP A 160 -13.27 -13.59 -0.64
C ASP A 160 -13.54 -15.11 -0.57
N ASN A 161 -13.78 -15.77 -1.72
CA ASN A 161 -14.08 -17.20 -1.81
C ASN A 161 -12.92 -18.07 -2.32
N THR A 162 -11.74 -17.48 -2.56
CA THR A 162 -10.56 -18.20 -3.07
C THR A 162 -9.56 -18.42 -1.94
N ALA A 163 -9.36 -19.69 -1.57
CA ALA A 163 -8.33 -20.07 -0.61
C ALA A 163 -6.97 -20.15 -1.30
N PHE A 164 -6.03 -19.29 -0.90
CA PHE A 164 -4.64 -19.34 -1.33
C PHE A 164 -3.85 -20.26 -0.40
N SER A 165 -3.87 -21.57 -0.68
CA SER A 165 -3.33 -22.62 0.20
C SER A 165 -1.88 -23.00 -0.09
N THR A 166 -1.27 -22.49 -1.17
CA THR A 166 0.13 -22.71 -1.54
C THR A 166 0.82 -21.39 -1.89
N VAL A 167 2.16 -21.35 -1.90
CA VAL A 167 2.90 -20.13 -2.30
C VAL A 167 2.63 -19.81 -3.77
N GLU A 168 2.55 -20.83 -4.61
CA GLU A 168 2.27 -20.74 -6.04
C GLU A 168 0.89 -20.09 -6.29
N SER A 169 -0.10 -20.41 -5.46
CA SER A 169 -1.43 -19.80 -5.58
C SER A 169 -1.41 -18.27 -5.39
N TYR A 170 -0.42 -17.70 -4.69
CA TYR A 170 -0.34 -16.23 -4.55
C TYR A 170 0.00 -15.52 -5.86
N TYR A 171 0.66 -16.20 -6.80
CA TYR A 171 0.98 -15.63 -8.11
C TYR A 171 -0.26 -15.49 -9.01
N SER A 172 -1.34 -16.23 -8.73
CA SER A 172 -2.60 -16.09 -9.47
C SER A 172 -3.47 -14.92 -8.99
N LYS A 173 -3.09 -14.24 -7.90
CA LYS A 173 -3.80 -13.05 -7.41
C LYS A 173 -3.91 -11.99 -8.49
N LYS A 174 -5.12 -11.45 -8.65
CA LYS A 174 -5.40 -10.42 -9.64
C LYS A 174 -4.95 -9.05 -9.15
N ILE A 175 -4.28 -8.31 -10.02
CA ILE A 175 -3.81 -6.93 -9.81
C ILE A 175 -4.76 -5.98 -10.54
N LEU A 176 -5.22 -4.95 -9.86
CA LEU A 176 -6.08 -3.90 -10.40
C LEU A 176 -5.28 -2.69 -10.87
N GLY A 177 -4.13 -2.42 -10.25
CA GLY A 177 -3.27 -1.29 -10.59
C GLY A 177 -2.18 -1.06 -9.55
N ILE A 178 -1.30 -0.09 -9.84
CA ILE A 178 -0.23 0.33 -8.93
C ILE A 178 -0.24 1.85 -8.83
N VAL A 179 -0.15 2.38 -7.62
CA VAL A 179 -0.10 3.83 -7.38
C VAL A 179 1.24 4.20 -6.77
N LEU A 180 1.94 5.14 -7.38
CA LEU A 180 3.01 5.88 -6.71
C LEU A 180 2.42 7.19 -6.22
N TYR A 181 2.27 7.33 -4.91
CA TYR A 181 1.70 8.53 -4.31
C TYR A 181 2.75 9.40 -3.65
N ASN A 182 2.47 10.70 -3.65
CA ASN A 182 3.07 11.75 -2.85
C ASN A 182 1.93 12.53 -2.17
N LEU A 183 1.96 12.67 -0.83
CA LEU A 183 0.90 13.35 -0.09
C LEU A 183 0.99 14.87 -0.21
N ASP A 184 2.19 15.45 -0.31
CA ASP A 184 2.34 16.89 -0.55
C ASP A 184 1.60 17.31 -1.84
N GLU A 185 1.76 16.55 -2.93
CA GLU A 185 1.03 16.78 -4.18
C GLU A 185 -0.49 16.64 -4.01
N VAL A 186 -0.93 15.67 -3.21
CA VAL A 186 -2.36 15.48 -2.92
C VAL A 186 -2.90 16.66 -2.11
N PHE A 187 -2.16 17.12 -1.10
CA PHE A 187 -2.57 18.22 -0.25
C PHE A 187 -2.60 19.55 -1.01
N GLU A 188 -1.66 19.77 -1.93
CA GLU A 188 -1.64 20.92 -2.81
C GLU A 188 -2.84 20.92 -3.78
N LYS A 189 -3.10 19.79 -4.44
CA LYS A 189 -4.18 19.66 -5.44
C LYS A 189 -5.58 19.54 -4.81
N GLN A 190 -5.67 19.04 -3.57
CA GLN A 190 -6.92 18.81 -2.84
C GLN A 190 -6.83 19.32 -1.39
N PRO A 191 -6.98 20.64 -1.18
CA PRO A 191 -6.87 21.26 0.13
C PRO A 191 -7.85 20.71 1.17
N GLU A 192 -9.00 20.19 0.74
CA GLU A 192 -9.96 19.54 1.64
C GLU A 192 -9.44 18.22 2.20
N VAL A 193 -8.61 17.49 1.44
CA VAL A 193 -7.93 16.30 1.95
C VAL A 193 -6.90 16.70 3.01
N ALA A 194 -6.11 17.74 2.75
CA ALA A 194 -5.14 18.26 3.70
C ALA A 194 -5.80 18.68 5.02
N LYS A 195 -6.95 19.36 4.94
CA LYS A 195 -7.75 19.74 6.12
C LYS A 195 -8.18 18.53 6.95
N ILE A 196 -8.71 17.48 6.31
CA ILE A 196 -9.14 16.27 7.02
C ILE A 196 -7.94 15.57 7.68
N PHE A 197 -6.79 15.50 7.01
CA PHE A 197 -5.56 14.96 7.59
C PHE A 197 -5.12 15.74 8.83
N GLN A 198 -5.17 17.07 8.78
CA GLN A 198 -4.84 17.92 9.92
C GLN A 198 -5.81 17.70 11.09
N GLU A 199 -7.11 17.62 10.82
CA GLU A 199 -8.12 17.32 11.84
C GLU A 199 -7.89 15.95 12.49
N ASP A 200 -7.58 14.93 11.68
CA ASP A 200 -7.28 13.58 12.16
C ASP A 200 -6.00 13.56 12.99
N PHE A 201 -4.93 14.24 12.54
CA PHE A 201 -3.69 14.36 13.29
C PHE A 201 -3.92 15.04 14.64
N ASN A 202 -4.68 16.14 14.68
CA ASN A 202 -5.03 16.83 15.92
C ASN A 202 -5.80 15.92 16.89
N LYS A 203 -6.74 15.11 16.39
CA LYS A 203 -7.46 14.10 17.20
C LYS A 203 -6.53 13.01 17.73
N ILE A 204 -5.64 12.49 16.89
CA ILE A 204 -4.65 11.49 17.28
C ILE A 204 -3.73 12.05 18.37
N LYS A 205 -3.15 13.23 18.14
CA LYS A 205 -2.30 13.92 19.11
C LYS A 205 -3.03 14.13 20.44
N SER A 206 -4.23 14.68 20.41
CA SER A 206 -5.03 14.92 21.61
C SER A 206 -5.32 13.64 22.40
N CYS A 207 -5.66 12.54 21.72
CA CYS A 207 -5.98 11.29 22.41
C CYS A 207 -4.72 10.60 23.00
N ILE A 208 -3.54 10.79 22.39
CA ILE A 208 -2.27 10.32 22.94
C ILE A 208 -1.89 11.14 24.17
N LEU A 209 -1.95 12.47 24.10
CA LEU A 209 -1.62 13.36 25.22
C LEU A 209 -2.57 13.18 26.41
N ALA A 210 -3.82 12.82 26.15
CA ALA A 210 -4.79 12.48 27.19
C ALA A 210 -4.66 11.04 27.71
N HIS A 211 -3.68 10.26 27.23
CA HIS A 211 -3.49 8.84 27.53
C HIS A 211 -4.73 7.96 27.29
N ASN A 212 -5.60 8.36 26.36
CA ASN A 212 -6.84 7.67 26.02
C ASN A 212 -6.92 7.43 24.51
N VAL A 213 -5.98 6.64 23.99
CA VAL A 213 -5.83 6.42 22.54
C VAL A 213 -7.08 5.77 21.95
N SER A 214 -7.68 6.44 20.96
CA SER A 214 -8.90 6.02 20.30
C SER A 214 -8.79 6.15 18.78
N GLN A 215 -9.56 5.33 18.07
CA GLN A 215 -9.75 5.42 16.61
C GLN A 215 -10.99 6.23 16.21
N SER A 216 -11.78 6.66 17.20
CA SER A 216 -13.06 7.33 16.98
C SER A 216 -12.86 8.72 16.35
N GLY A 217 -13.72 9.07 15.41
CA GLY A 217 -13.71 10.39 14.74
C GLY A 217 -12.57 10.64 13.77
N GLN A 218 -11.63 9.71 13.60
CA GLN A 218 -10.56 9.75 12.59
C GLN A 218 -11.11 9.33 11.21
N THR A 219 -10.74 9.96 10.10
CA THR A 219 -11.41 9.80 8.80
C THR A 219 -10.51 9.23 7.71
N TYR A 220 -9.35 9.84 7.49
CA TYR A 220 -8.36 9.48 6.49
C TYR A 220 -7.09 8.92 7.11
N LEU A 221 -6.54 9.62 8.10
CA LEU A 221 -5.41 9.17 8.91
C LEU A 221 -5.95 8.61 10.22
N HIS A 222 -5.38 7.49 10.69
CA HIS A 222 -5.73 6.97 12.02
C HIS A 222 -4.55 6.37 12.76
N ILE A 223 -4.72 6.22 14.08
CA ILE A 223 -3.83 5.45 14.94
C ILE A 223 -4.52 4.15 15.36
N HIS A 224 -3.90 2.99 15.14
CA HIS A 224 -4.54 1.69 15.41
C HIS A 224 -3.61 0.72 16.13
N PRO A 225 -4.14 -0.30 16.84
CA PRO A 225 -3.34 -1.39 17.42
C PRO A 225 -2.43 -2.05 16.37
N HIS A 226 -1.18 -2.29 16.74
CA HIS A 226 -0.18 -2.93 15.91
C HIS A 226 0.68 -3.89 16.74
N GLY A 227 1.12 -4.99 16.12
CA GLY A 227 1.86 -6.06 16.79
C GLY A 227 0.98 -7.23 17.27
N SER A 228 1.47 -7.96 18.27
CA SER A 228 0.82 -9.16 18.81
C SER A 228 -0.37 -8.82 19.72
N LYS A 229 -1.23 -9.82 19.97
CA LYS A 229 -2.37 -9.70 20.88
C LYS A 229 -1.89 -9.28 22.27
N GLY A 230 -2.46 -8.20 22.81
CA GLY A 230 -2.07 -7.62 24.11
C GLY A 230 -1.00 -6.54 24.04
N SER A 231 -0.45 -6.25 22.85
CA SER A 231 0.50 -5.15 22.69
C SER A 231 -0.21 -3.77 22.76
N ASN A 232 0.38 -2.86 23.54
CA ASN A 232 -0.02 -1.45 23.54
C ASN A 232 0.55 -0.67 22.35
N THR A 233 1.40 -1.30 21.54
CA THR A 233 1.96 -0.68 20.34
C THR A 233 0.85 -0.23 19.37
N ARG A 234 1.08 0.91 18.74
CA ARG A 234 0.21 1.51 17.75
C ARG A 234 0.98 1.82 16.47
N ALA A 235 0.26 1.94 15.37
CA ALA A 235 0.79 2.38 14.09
C ALA A 235 -0.12 3.44 13.48
N PHE A 236 0.47 4.30 12.64
CA PHE A 236 -0.28 5.13 11.73
C PHE A 236 -0.74 4.31 10.53
N GLY A 237 -1.93 4.64 10.04
CA GLY A 237 -2.46 4.02 8.83
C GLY A 237 -3.38 4.95 8.05
N PHE A 238 -3.55 4.62 6.77
CA PHE A 238 -4.65 5.15 5.99
C PHE A 238 -5.91 4.31 6.22
N LYS A 239 -7.02 4.97 6.52
CA LYS A 239 -8.33 4.31 6.50
C LYS A 239 -8.68 3.93 5.06
N ASN A 240 -9.47 2.87 4.91
CA ASN A 240 -9.97 2.37 3.62
C ASN A 240 -10.57 3.49 2.75
N LYS A 241 -11.28 4.42 3.38
CA LYS A 241 -11.92 5.56 2.70
C LYS A 241 -10.88 6.41 1.98
N PHE A 242 -9.83 6.82 2.69
CA PHE A 242 -8.74 7.58 2.08
C PHE A 242 -7.98 6.75 1.06
N LEU A 243 -7.68 5.49 1.36
CA LEU A 243 -6.99 4.62 0.40
C LEU A 243 -7.75 4.51 -0.94
N THR A 244 -9.09 4.40 -0.88
CA THR A 244 -9.94 4.38 -2.09
C THR A 244 -9.88 5.72 -2.84
N LYS A 245 -9.96 6.86 -2.11
CA LYS A 245 -9.82 8.20 -2.70
C LYS A 245 -8.42 8.43 -3.30
N LEU A 246 -7.36 7.99 -2.63
CA LEU A 246 -5.98 8.12 -3.09
C LEU A 246 -5.79 7.38 -4.42
N VAL A 247 -6.31 6.16 -4.53
CA VAL A 247 -6.26 5.39 -5.78
C VAL A 247 -7.06 6.06 -6.89
N SER A 248 -8.25 6.60 -6.58
CA SER A 248 -9.03 7.41 -7.53
C SER A 248 -8.21 8.55 -8.14
N ILE A 249 -7.48 9.30 -7.29
CA ILE A 249 -6.69 10.45 -7.72
C ILE A 249 -5.57 10.03 -8.68
N TYR A 250 -4.77 9.03 -8.30
CA TYR A 250 -3.56 8.68 -9.03
C TYR A 250 -3.80 7.81 -10.27
N LEU A 251 -4.92 7.09 -10.32
CA LEU A 251 -5.31 6.32 -11.51
C LEU A 251 -6.30 7.06 -12.40
N ASP A 252 -6.66 8.30 -12.06
CA ASP A 252 -7.67 9.12 -12.75
C ASP A 252 -9.02 8.37 -12.91
N LEU A 253 -9.45 7.73 -11.83
CA LEU A 253 -10.69 6.96 -11.77
C LEU A 253 -11.75 7.77 -11.01
N PRO A 254 -12.95 7.99 -11.56
CA PRO A 254 -14.01 8.72 -10.86
C PRO A 254 -14.35 8.10 -9.51
N LEU A 255 -14.28 8.90 -8.44
CA LEU A 255 -14.73 8.47 -7.11
C LEU A 255 -16.26 8.55 -7.04
N GLN A 256 -16.89 7.43 -6.74
CA GLN A 256 -18.33 7.31 -6.57
C GLN A 256 -18.68 7.18 -5.09
N VAL A 257 -19.79 7.78 -4.67
CA VAL A 257 -20.25 7.75 -3.28
C VAL A 257 -21.61 7.05 -3.20
N LYS A 258 -21.71 6.03 -2.35
CA LYS A 258 -22.98 5.34 -2.06
C LYS A 258 -23.19 5.23 -0.55
N GLY A 259 -24.06 6.10 -0.01
CA GLY A 259 -24.27 6.21 1.43
C GLY A 259 -23.00 6.69 2.13
N ARG A 260 -22.43 5.83 3.01
CA ARG A 260 -21.19 6.13 3.75
C ARG A 260 -19.92 5.58 3.08
N SER A 261 -20.07 4.88 1.95
CA SER A 261 -18.98 4.19 1.28
C SER A 261 -18.57 4.90 0.02
N ASP A 262 -17.26 5.04 -0.17
CA ASP A 262 -16.67 5.50 -1.42
C ASP A 262 -16.20 4.26 -2.20
N TYR A 263 -16.28 4.31 -3.52
CA TYR A 263 -15.81 3.26 -4.42
C TYR A 263 -15.33 3.84 -5.75
N ILE A 264 -14.54 3.07 -6.47
CA ILE A 264 -14.03 3.39 -7.80
C ILE A 264 -14.40 2.28 -8.77
N GLU A 265 -14.40 2.59 -10.07
CA GLU A 265 -14.59 1.59 -11.10
C GLU A 265 -13.30 1.35 -11.88
N PHE A 266 -12.81 0.11 -11.88
CA PHE A 266 -11.69 -0.30 -12.72
C PHE A 266 -12.20 -0.74 -14.10
N LEU A 267 -11.32 -0.64 -15.10
CA LEU A 267 -11.59 -1.03 -16.50
C LEU A 267 -11.86 -2.53 -16.63
#